data_AF-A0A401UQM0-F1
#
_entry.id   AF-A0A401UQM0-F1
#
_cell.length_a   1.000
_cell.length_b   1.000
_cell.length_c   1.000
_cell.angle_alpha   90.00
_cell.angle_beta   90.00
_cell.angle_gamma   90.00
#
_symmetry.space_group_name_H-M   'P 1'
#
loop_
_entity.id
_entity.type
_entity.pdbx_description
1 polymer ?
#
loop_
_entity_poly.entity_id
_entity_poly.type
_entity_poly.pdbx_seq_one_letter_code
_entity_poly.pdbx_strand_id
1 'polypeptide(L)'
;MINLKYFDTIRMLLRSGKTGDEYIQKTQPVKIVLSKCQLEEIPDLQYHVRIAGYTELNENAYQRVKIINSNQFLVNYENGMVYFNSSEEGKTVTAEYKGRGLIQYPAERIYVNNTDFNLASQFPYVIDNLQKYLNFLVERTKELTEFVATKEHELTDFVNKKVALLNEFVGSKVLYLTDFVDKKVIQIKDIVSEYEDYVEDKRVEFTDYVDDYIDVANDKIDEMDVHIIASDAQTDDCREQTRQCKIETDRAIIATNDCIITTDDSIELYNQVSDLHDDMSSTLECAEYELVELKKATLATRLIMQSPVSTLAEVSLVYLNPEIGWAVQTEDTGNIYRWNGVHWMYAYNLQSTISPATDTMNGIMTKEQFNKLVNIEEKSQVNYIGEKAKEVLPTYFKIKTVVFILAEDIRIGSQGVYVQMPFNGTIADIRGFCKTTGADNTVLKIEKASESDFLADTWTSMFKINENLIIPTNSRVSLSYSLLNTIINRNDYLRINIVDVGIGIRDITIQVNINI
;
A
#
# COMPACT_ATOMS: atom_id res chain seq x y z
N MET A 1 40.00 -124.75 23.84
CA MET A 1 40.14 -123.85 22.68
C MET A 1 38.79 -123.22 22.41
N ILE A 2 38.71 -121.90 22.25
CA ILE A 2 37.48 -121.23 21.80
C ILE A 2 37.62 -121.02 20.30
N ASN A 3 36.75 -121.63 19.50
CA ASN A 3 36.70 -121.37 18.06
C ASN A 3 36.08 -119.99 17.83
N LEU A 4 36.93 -118.99 17.58
CA LEU A 4 36.52 -117.68 17.09
C LEU A 4 35.94 -117.81 15.67
N LYS A 5 34.64 -118.09 15.59
CA LYS A 5 33.87 -117.94 14.35
C LYS A 5 33.77 -116.46 14.00
N TYR A 6 34.70 -115.97 13.19
CA TYR A 6 34.55 -114.66 12.56
C TYR A 6 33.41 -114.74 11.51
N PHE A 7 32.34 -113.98 11.70
CA PHE A 7 31.09 -114.19 10.96
C PHE A 7 31.09 -113.70 9.50
N ASP A 8 31.86 -112.65 9.18
CA ASP A 8 32.16 -112.26 7.80
C ASP A 8 33.69 -112.16 7.61
N THR A 9 34.19 -112.58 6.45
CA THR A 9 35.63 -112.65 6.14
C THR A 9 36.17 -111.33 5.60
N ILE A 10 37.49 -111.11 5.74
CA ILE A 10 38.17 -110.08 4.95
C ILE A 10 38.15 -110.56 3.50
N ARG A 11 37.56 -109.78 2.59
CA ARG A 11 37.38 -110.17 1.19
C ARG A 11 38.40 -109.42 0.33
N MET A 12 39.34 -110.16 -0.25
CA MET A 12 40.31 -109.63 -1.20
C MET A 12 39.76 -109.83 -2.62
N LEU A 13 39.21 -108.76 -3.20
CA LEU A 13 38.67 -108.77 -4.56
C LEU A 13 39.79 -108.33 -5.51
N LEU A 14 40.70 -109.27 -5.81
CA LEU A 14 41.88 -109.03 -6.63
C LEU A 14 41.69 -109.56 -8.06
N ARG A 15 42.12 -108.76 -9.04
CA ARG A 15 42.17 -109.13 -10.46
C ARG A 15 43.48 -109.85 -10.79
N SER A 16 43.44 -110.72 -11.78
CA SER A 16 44.56 -111.56 -12.22
C SER A 16 45.43 -110.92 -13.30
N GLY A 17 45.01 -109.79 -13.89
CA GLY A 17 45.75 -109.07 -14.93
C GLY A 17 45.71 -109.73 -16.31
N LYS A 18 44.92 -110.80 -16.47
CA LYS A 18 44.76 -111.56 -17.72
C LYS A 18 43.61 -110.99 -18.54
N THR A 19 43.60 -111.27 -19.84
CA THR A 19 42.51 -110.88 -20.74
C THR A 19 41.15 -111.34 -20.21
N GLY A 20 40.23 -110.38 -20.01
CA GLY A 20 38.92 -110.59 -19.37
C GLY A 20 38.87 -110.32 -17.86
N ASP A 21 40.01 -110.09 -17.19
CA ASP A 21 40.15 -109.76 -15.77
C ASP A 21 41.37 -108.83 -15.57
N GLU A 22 41.32 -107.69 -16.27
CA GLU A 22 42.45 -106.79 -16.52
C GLU A 22 42.60 -105.69 -15.45
N TYR A 23 43.80 -105.13 -15.32
CA TYR A 23 44.05 -104.02 -14.39
C TYR A 23 43.48 -102.70 -14.92
N ILE A 24 42.62 -102.08 -14.11
CA ILE A 24 41.88 -100.86 -14.45
C ILE A 24 42.83 -99.66 -14.34
N GLN A 25 42.80 -98.75 -15.32
CA GLN A 25 43.51 -97.48 -15.17
C GLN A 25 42.73 -96.59 -14.19
N LYS A 26 43.38 -96.16 -13.12
CA LYS A 26 42.85 -95.23 -12.13
C LYS A 26 43.65 -93.94 -12.17
N THR A 27 42.94 -92.82 -12.17
CA THR A 27 43.47 -91.46 -11.95
C THR A 27 42.54 -90.79 -10.95
N GLN A 28 43.04 -90.49 -9.75
CA GLN A 28 42.21 -89.97 -8.65
C GLN A 28 42.91 -88.86 -7.85
N PRO A 29 42.21 -87.81 -7.41
CA PRO A 29 42.72 -86.89 -6.41
C PRO A 29 42.68 -87.55 -5.03
N VAL A 30 43.80 -87.49 -4.30
CA VAL A 30 43.93 -87.99 -2.92
C VAL A 30 44.50 -86.90 -2.02
N LYS A 31 43.88 -86.69 -0.86
CA LYS A 31 44.39 -85.77 0.15
C LYS A 31 45.33 -86.51 1.10
N ILE A 32 46.50 -85.93 1.34
CA ILE A 32 47.47 -86.44 2.31
C ILE A 32 46.99 -86.07 3.71
N VAL A 33 46.78 -87.08 4.56
CA VAL A 33 46.27 -86.93 5.94
C VAL A 33 47.02 -87.91 6.85
N LEU A 34 47.67 -87.40 7.89
CA LEU A 34 48.62 -88.13 8.75
C LEU A 34 49.80 -88.72 7.93
N SER A 35 50.36 -87.88 7.05
CA SER A 35 51.52 -88.13 6.17
C SER A 35 51.37 -89.33 5.23
N LYS A 36 50.12 -89.65 4.88
CA LYS A 36 49.75 -90.79 4.03
C LYS A 36 48.43 -90.55 3.30
N CYS A 37 48.11 -91.38 2.31
CA CYS A 37 46.76 -91.49 1.75
C CYS A 37 46.47 -92.95 1.33
N GLN A 38 45.19 -93.28 1.19
CA GLN A 38 44.71 -94.59 0.70
C GLN A 38 44.24 -94.43 -0.75
N LEU A 39 44.70 -95.30 -1.65
CA LEU A 39 44.18 -95.42 -3.01
C LEU A 39 42.87 -96.23 -3.02
N GLU A 40 41.96 -95.98 -3.97
CA GLU A 40 40.68 -96.71 -4.09
C GLU A 40 40.88 -98.21 -4.33
N GLU A 41 41.93 -98.57 -5.06
CA GLU A 41 42.36 -99.93 -5.30
C GLU A 41 43.85 -100.07 -4.99
N ILE A 42 44.28 -101.30 -4.71
CA ILE A 42 45.69 -101.63 -4.58
C ILE A 42 46.35 -101.48 -5.98
N PRO A 43 47.49 -100.79 -6.11
CA PRO A 43 48.19 -100.68 -7.38
C PRO A 43 48.94 -101.98 -7.74
N ASP A 44 49.17 -102.17 -9.04
CA ASP A 44 50.12 -103.15 -9.55
C ASP A 44 51.56 -102.61 -9.45
N LEU A 45 52.43 -103.44 -8.87
CA LEU A 45 53.86 -103.21 -8.72
C LEU A 45 54.57 -103.04 -10.08
N GLN A 46 54.08 -103.67 -11.16
CA GLN A 46 54.76 -103.61 -12.46
C GLN A 46 54.56 -102.28 -13.20
N TYR A 47 53.43 -101.58 -13.00
CA TYR A 47 53.15 -100.29 -13.66
C TYR A 47 53.56 -99.07 -12.82
N HIS A 48 53.80 -99.28 -11.52
CA HIS A 48 54.05 -98.28 -10.49
C HIS A 48 52.91 -97.26 -10.29
N VAL A 49 53.01 -96.43 -9.25
CA VAL A 49 52.13 -95.28 -9.02
C VAL A 49 52.84 -94.02 -9.51
N ARG A 50 52.12 -93.15 -10.20
CA ARG A 50 52.64 -91.87 -10.71
C ARG A 50 51.90 -90.74 -10.04
N ILE A 51 52.65 -89.80 -9.47
CA ILE A 51 52.10 -88.61 -8.80
C ILE A 51 52.86 -87.40 -9.35
N ALA A 52 52.14 -86.47 -9.98
CA ALA A 52 52.75 -85.34 -10.67
C ALA A 52 53.57 -84.47 -9.71
N GLY A 53 54.86 -84.27 -10.01
CA GLY A 53 55.80 -83.51 -9.19
C GLY A 53 56.52 -84.31 -8.09
N TYR A 54 56.22 -85.61 -7.93
CA TYR A 54 56.84 -86.46 -6.91
C TYR A 54 57.59 -87.65 -7.52
N THR A 55 58.53 -88.22 -6.76
CA THR A 55 59.30 -89.44 -7.14
C THR A 55 59.01 -90.61 -6.19
N GLU A 56 58.71 -91.78 -6.75
CA GLU A 56 58.52 -93.01 -5.96
C GLU A 56 59.87 -93.53 -5.42
N LEU A 57 59.92 -93.82 -4.12
CA LEU A 57 61.04 -94.48 -3.47
C LEU A 57 60.89 -96.00 -3.55
N ASN A 58 61.87 -96.66 -4.17
CA ASN A 58 61.98 -98.12 -4.10
C ASN A 58 62.13 -98.56 -2.64
N GLU A 59 61.40 -99.61 -2.23
CA GLU A 59 61.41 -100.07 -0.84
C GLU A 59 62.82 -100.45 -0.34
N ASN A 60 63.68 -101.04 -1.19
CA ASN A 60 65.06 -101.35 -0.82
C ASN A 60 65.94 -100.10 -0.62
N ALA A 61 65.56 -98.94 -1.17
CA ALA A 61 66.18 -97.66 -0.82
C ALA A 61 65.65 -97.15 0.52
N TYR A 62 64.32 -97.20 0.72
CA TYR A 62 63.69 -96.77 1.97
C TYR A 62 64.18 -97.57 3.19
N GLN A 63 64.25 -98.91 3.13
CA GLN A 63 64.68 -99.74 4.27
C GLN A 63 66.10 -99.44 4.78
N ARG A 64 66.97 -98.84 3.94
CA ARG A 64 68.34 -98.43 4.30
C ARG A 64 68.43 -97.05 4.96
N VAL A 65 67.53 -96.13 4.64
CA VAL A 65 67.59 -94.72 5.11
C VAL A 65 66.47 -94.38 6.10
N LYS A 66 65.31 -95.05 5.97
CA LYS A 66 64.08 -94.92 6.77
C LYS A 66 63.53 -93.49 6.88
N ILE A 67 63.79 -92.68 5.84
CA ILE A 67 63.32 -91.31 5.67
C ILE A 67 62.75 -91.18 4.25
N ILE A 68 61.60 -90.51 4.14
CA ILE A 68 61.01 -90.04 2.88
C ILE A 68 61.27 -88.52 2.84
N ASN A 69 61.83 -87.98 1.77
CA ASN A 69 62.06 -86.53 1.64
C ASN A 69 60.81 -85.81 1.08
N SER A 70 60.79 -84.48 1.13
CA SER A 70 59.80 -83.70 0.38
C SER A 70 59.88 -84.03 -1.13
N ASN A 71 58.75 -83.98 -1.83
CA ASN A 71 58.58 -84.45 -3.20
C ASN A 71 58.93 -85.94 -3.44
N GLN A 72 58.97 -86.76 -2.39
CA GLN A 72 59.10 -88.22 -2.48
C GLN A 72 57.92 -88.93 -1.81
N PHE A 73 57.62 -90.15 -2.26
CA PHE A 73 56.61 -91.02 -1.65
C PHE A 73 57.04 -92.49 -1.67
N LEU A 74 56.45 -93.28 -0.77
CA LEU A 74 56.60 -94.74 -0.73
C LEU A 74 55.22 -95.38 -0.90
N VAL A 75 55.10 -96.36 -1.78
CA VAL A 75 53.85 -97.12 -2.00
C VAL A 75 53.95 -98.48 -1.33
N ASN A 76 52.95 -98.85 -0.53
CA ASN A 76 52.74 -100.23 -0.12
C ASN A 76 51.85 -100.95 -1.16
N TYR A 77 52.48 -101.81 -1.96
CA TYR A 77 51.83 -102.60 -3.01
C TYR A 77 51.06 -103.83 -2.50
N GLU A 78 50.92 -104.01 -1.19
CA GLU A 78 50.05 -105.02 -0.59
C GLU A 78 48.64 -104.46 -0.36
N ASN A 79 48.53 -103.22 0.11
CA ASN A 79 47.27 -102.59 0.58
C ASN A 79 46.89 -101.26 -0.09
N GLY A 80 47.75 -100.66 -0.93
CA GLY A 80 47.45 -99.38 -1.60
C GLY A 80 47.59 -98.13 -0.75
N MET A 81 48.24 -98.22 0.42
CA MET A 81 48.67 -97.07 1.19
C MET A 81 49.88 -96.39 0.53
N VAL A 82 49.82 -95.07 0.38
CA VAL A 82 50.96 -94.25 -0.05
C VAL A 82 51.39 -93.36 1.12
N TYR A 83 52.69 -93.30 1.39
CA TYR A 83 53.30 -92.55 2.49
C TYR A 83 54.15 -91.41 1.94
N PHE A 84 54.13 -90.25 2.60
CA PHE A 84 54.81 -89.02 2.20
C PHE A 84 55.65 -88.47 3.36
N ASN A 85 56.45 -87.44 3.10
CA ASN A 85 57.01 -86.61 4.18
C ASN A 85 55.89 -85.80 4.87
N SER A 86 56.06 -85.46 6.14
CA SER A 86 55.11 -84.61 6.88
C SER A 86 55.02 -83.17 6.38
N SER A 87 55.99 -82.68 5.58
CA SER A 87 55.88 -81.42 4.81
C SER A 87 54.82 -81.44 3.71
N GLU A 88 54.28 -82.62 3.39
CA GLU A 88 53.25 -82.81 2.36
C GLU A 88 51.83 -82.88 2.95
N GLU A 89 51.69 -82.78 4.27
CA GLU A 89 50.41 -82.87 4.99
C GLU A 89 49.35 -81.89 4.46
N GLY A 90 48.11 -82.37 4.32
CA GLY A 90 46.97 -81.57 3.89
C GLY A 90 46.92 -81.24 2.40
N LYS A 91 48.00 -81.47 1.63
CA LYS A 91 48.00 -81.30 0.16
C LYS A 91 47.08 -82.33 -0.51
N THR A 92 46.45 -81.94 -1.61
CA THR A 92 45.77 -82.87 -2.53
C THR A 92 46.66 -83.11 -3.73
N VAL A 93 46.95 -84.38 -4.01
CA VAL A 93 47.78 -84.81 -5.15
C VAL A 93 46.99 -85.78 -6.03
N THR A 94 47.25 -85.79 -7.34
CA THR A 94 46.62 -86.75 -8.26
C THR A 94 47.51 -87.96 -8.43
N ALA A 95 46.98 -89.15 -8.12
CA ALA A 95 47.66 -90.42 -8.30
C ALA A 95 47.11 -91.18 -9.51
N GLU A 96 48.01 -91.60 -10.40
CA GLU A 96 47.72 -92.42 -11.57
C GLU A 96 48.37 -93.80 -11.43
N TYR A 97 47.60 -94.87 -11.61
CA TYR A 97 48.08 -96.24 -11.40
C TYR A 97 47.20 -97.27 -12.10
N LYS A 98 47.70 -98.51 -12.16
CA LYS A 98 46.91 -99.69 -12.55
C LYS A 98 46.36 -100.38 -11.31
N GLY A 99 45.04 -100.32 -11.12
CA GLY A 99 44.32 -100.92 -10.00
C GLY A 99 44.11 -102.42 -10.21
N ARG A 100 44.57 -103.22 -9.24
CA ARG A 100 44.35 -104.68 -9.18
C ARG A 100 43.15 -105.09 -8.32
N GLY A 101 42.26 -104.16 -7.94
CA GLY A 101 41.17 -104.40 -7.01
C GLY A 101 41.51 -104.08 -5.54
N LEU A 102 40.67 -104.48 -4.60
CA LEU A 102 40.66 -103.92 -3.23
C LEU A 102 40.42 -104.95 -2.11
N ILE A 103 40.71 -104.54 -0.87
CA ILE A 103 40.46 -105.31 0.35
C ILE A 103 39.23 -104.75 1.06
N GLN A 104 38.20 -105.57 1.24
CA GLN A 104 37.03 -105.22 2.03
C GLN A 104 37.18 -105.72 3.47
N TYR A 105 37.12 -104.78 4.42
CA TYR A 105 37.04 -105.05 5.84
C TYR A 105 35.58 -104.86 6.30
N PRO A 106 34.88 -105.91 6.75
CA PRO A 106 33.53 -105.77 7.29
C PRO A 106 33.49 -104.78 8.47
N ALA A 107 32.51 -103.86 8.47
CA ALA A 107 32.38 -102.84 9.52
C ALA A 107 32.26 -103.43 10.93
N GLU A 108 31.77 -104.66 11.06
CA GLU A 108 31.72 -105.40 12.33
C GLU A 108 33.10 -105.73 12.93
N ARG A 109 34.15 -105.81 12.10
CA ARG A 109 35.54 -106.03 12.51
C ARG A 109 36.30 -104.73 12.81
N ILE A 110 35.74 -103.57 12.47
CA ILE A 110 36.36 -102.26 12.69
C ILE A 110 35.83 -101.71 14.00
N TYR A 111 36.66 -101.74 15.04
CA TYR A 111 36.37 -101.16 16.34
C TYR A 111 36.84 -99.71 16.39
N VAL A 112 35.96 -98.81 16.82
CA VAL A 112 36.23 -97.36 16.86
C VAL A 112 36.50 -96.94 18.30
N ASN A 113 37.75 -96.63 18.63
CA ASN A 113 38.07 -96.03 19.92
C ASN A 113 37.77 -94.52 19.88
N ASN A 114 36.68 -94.10 20.53
CA ASN A 114 36.30 -92.69 20.62
C ASN A 114 36.80 -92.08 21.94
N THR A 115 37.85 -91.26 21.84
CA THR A 115 38.47 -90.57 23.00
C THR A 115 37.74 -89.31 23.43
N ASP A 116 36.89 -88.74 22.57
CA ASP A 116 36.42 -87.36 22.70
C ASP A 116 35.01 -87.29 23.31
N PHE A 117 34.35 -88.44 23.48
CA PHE A 117 33.14 -88.55 24.29
C PHE A 117 33.52 -88.58 25.78
N ASN A 118 32.89 -87.70 26.57
CA ASN A 118 33.29 -87.42 27.96
C ASN A 118 32.83 -88.50 28.98
N LEU A 119 32.95 -89.77 28.57
CA LEU A 119 32.70 -91.01 29.34
C LEU A 119 33.98 -91.79 29.66
N ALA A 120 35.15 -91.22 29.36
CA ALA A 120 36.48 -91.81 29.58
C ALA A 120 36.74 -92.28 31.02
N SER A 121 35.97 -91.77 31.99
CA SER A 121 36.07 -92.08 33.41
C SER A 121 35.63 -93.50 33.82
N GLN A 122 34.95 -94.27 32.95
CA GLN A 122 34.35 -95.55 33.39
C GLN A 122 34.60 -96.77 32.48
N PHE A 123 34.92 -96.60 31.20
CA PHE A 123 35.27 -97.70 30.29
C PHE A 123 36.45 -97.31 29.38
N PRO A 124 37.70 -97.74 29.66
CA PRO A 124 38.88 -97.37 28.87
C PRO A 124 38.94 -98.05 27.48
N TYR A 125 37.94 -98.87 27.15
CA TYR A 125 37.76 -99.46 25.82
C TYR A 125 36.26 -99.43 25.46
N VAL A 126 35.82 -98.38 24.76
CA VAL A 126 34.48 -98.35 24.16
C VAL A 126 34.53 -99.16 22.86
N ILE A 127 34.38 -100.48 22.97
CA ILE A 127 34.50 -101.44 21.85
C ILE A 127 33.12 -101.65 21.21
N ASP A 128 32.58 -100.59 20.61
CA ASP A 128 31.52 -100.74 19.61
C ASP A 128 32.12 -100.81 18.20
N ASN A 129 31.48 -101.63 17.36
CA ASN A 129 31.87 -101.73 15.96
C ASN A 129 31.34 -100.53 15.16
N LEU A 130 31.98 -100.25 14.02
CA LEU A 130 31.66 -99.10 13.19
C LEU A 130 30.17 -99.05 12.76
N GLN A 131 29.53 -100.22 12.61
CA GLN A 131 28.11 -100.31 12.25
C GLN A 131 27.18 -99.78 13.35
N LYS A 132 27.43 -100.10 14.63
CA LYS A 132 26.65 -99.55 15.75
C LYS A 132 26.78 -98.03 15.84
N TYR A 133 28.00 -97.52 15.69
CA TYR A 133 28.26 -96.08 15.74
C TYR A 133 27.57 -95.35 14.57
N LEU A 134 27.59 -95.93 13.36
CA LEU A 134 26.85 -95.42 12.21
C LEU A 134 25.33 -95.38 12.46
N ASN A 135 24.77 -96.46 13.01
CA ASN A 135 23.34 -96.52 13.33
C ASN A 135 22.94 -95.44 14.38
N PHE A 136 23.78 -95.21 15.39
CA PHE A 136 23.57 -94.14 16.37
C PHE A 136 23.58 -92.74 15.73
N LEU A 137 24.53 -92.47 14.83
CA LEU A 137 24.58 -91.19 14.09
C LEU A 137 23.34 -90.98 13.21
N VAL A 138 22.84 -92.04 12.55
CA VAL A 138 21.61 -91.97 11.74
C VAL A 138 20.39 -91.62 12.59
N GLU A 139 20.18 -92.30 13.73
CA GLU A 139 19.01 -92.02 14.59
C GLU A 139 19.10 -90.62 15.21
N ARG A 140 20.29 -90.18 15.67
CA ARG A 140 20.53 -88.80 16.14
C ARG A 140 20.27 -87.75 15.06
N THR A 141 20.61 -88.03 13.80
CA THR A 141 20.34 -87.12 12.66
C THR A 141 18.84 -87.02 12.39
N LYS A 142 18.11 -88.14 12.45
CA LYS A 142 16.65 -88.20 12.32
C LYS A 142 15.95 -87.41 13.43
N GLU A 143 16.28 -87.66 14.70
CA GLU A 143 15.73 -86.93 15.86
C GLU A 143 15.95 -85.42 15.73
N LEU A 144 17.15 -84.99 15.29
CA LEU A 144 17.46 -83.58 15.08
C LEU A 144 16.61 -82.97 13.96
N THR A 145 16.35 -83.73 12.89
CA THR A 145 15.52 -83.31 11.74
C THR A 145 14.05 -83.15 12.16
N GLU A 146 13.51 -84.11 12.91
CA GLU A 146 12.14 -84.07 13.45
C GLU A 146 11.96 -82.91 14.45
N PHE A 147 12.98 -82.62 15.26
CA PHE A 147 12.99 -81.46 16.16
C PHE A 147 12.99 -80.12 15.39
N VAL A 148 13.84 -79.98 14.36
CA VAL A 148 13.90 -78.76 13.53
C VAL A 148 12.57 -78.50 12.84
N ALA A 149 12.01 -79.49 12.14
CA ALA A 149 10.71 -79.36 11.47
C ALA A 149 9.58 -78.94 12.43
N THR A 150 9.60 -79.47 13.66
CA THR A 150 8.66 -79.09 14.73
C THR A 150 8.81 -77.60 15.10
N LYS A 151 10.04 -77.09 15.24
CA LYS A 151 10.31 -75.69 15.59
C LYS A 151 10.06 -74.71 14.44
N GLU A 152 10.24 -75.13 13.19
CA GLU A 152 9.82 -74.37 12.02
C GLU A 152 8.30 -74.21 11.96
N HIS A 153 7.52 -75.25 12.31
CA HIS A 153 6.06 -75.18 12.42
C HIS A 153 5.60 -74.25 13.55
N GLU A 154 6.15 -74.41 14.78
CA GLU A 154 5.84 -73.54 15.91
C GLU A 154 6.11 -72.05 15.60
N LEU A 155 7.24 -71.75 14.94
CA LEU A 155 7.59 -70.40 14.54
C LEU A 155 6.64 -69.85 13.47
N THR A 156 6.28 -70.68 12.48
CA THR A 156 5.38 -70.31 11.39
C THR A 156 3.98 -69.97 11.91
N ASP A 157 3.43 -70.79 12.81
CA ASP A 157 2.13 -70.51 13.45
C ASP A 157 2.17 -69.24 14.31
N PHE A 158 3.24 -69.02 15.06
CA PHE A 158 3.42 -67.80 15.85
C PHE A 158 3.46 -66.55 14.96
N VAL A 159 4.23 -66.57 13.87
CA VAL A 159 4.32 -65.46 12.91
C VAL A 159 2.97 -65.22 12.25
N ASN A 160 2.31 -66.24 11.72
CA ASN A 160 0.99 -66.13 11.09
C ASN A 160 -0.05 -65.53 12.03
N LYS A 161 -0.10 -65.99 13.29
CA LYS A 161 -1.01 -65.45 14.32
C LYS A 161 -0.71 -64.00 14.69
N LYS A 162 0.57 -63.60 14.71
CA LYS A 162 0.97 -62.20 14.96
C LYS A 162 0.65 -61.29 13.79
N VAL A 163 0.84 -61.74 12.55
CA VAL A 163 0.48 -61.00 11.33
C VAL A 163 -1.04 -60.81 11.23
N ALA A 164 -1.83 -61.84 11.53
CA ALA A 164 -3.30 -61.73 11.55
C ALA A 164 -3.80 -60.66 12.55
N LEU A 165 -3.31 -60.70 13.79
CA LEU A 165 -3.66 -59.71 14.83
C LEU A 165 -3.21 -58.28 14.47
N LEU A 166 -2.05 -58.13 13.81
CA LEU A 166 -1.58 -56.84 13.34
C LEU A 166 -2.47 -56.29 12.21
N ASN A 167 -2.86 -57.14 11.26
CA ASN A 167 -3.73 -56.74 10.15
C ASN A 167 -5.13 -56.34 10.64
N GLU A 168 -5.69 -57.04 11.63
CA GLU A 168 -6.97 -56.69 12.27
C GLU A 168 -6.89 -55.33 13.00
N PHE A 169 -5.81 -55.12 13.77
CA PHE A 169 -5.58 -53.84 14.46
C PHE A 169 -5.38 -52.68 13.47
N VAL A 170 -4.58 -52.86 12.42
CA VAL A 170 -4.35 -51.82 11.41
C VAL A 170 -5.64 -51.56 10.62
N GLY A 171 -6.35 -52.59 10.19
CA GLY A 171 -7.61 -52.45 9.45
C GLY A 171 -8.69 -51.69 10.24
N SER A 172 -8.89 -52.04 11.51
CA SER A 172 -9.84 -51.31 12.38
C SER A 172 -9.43 -49.86 12.65
N LYS A 173 -8.13 -49.57 12.76
CA LYS A 173 -7.63 -48.18 12.88
C LYS A 173 -7.77 -47.38 11.60
N VAL A 174 -7.53 -47.97 10.43
CA VAL A 174 -7.74 -47.32 9.13
C VAL A 174 -9.23 -47.00 8.94
N LEU A 175 -10.13 -47.96 9.16
CA LEU A 175 -11.59 -47.75 9.06
C LEU A 175 -12.08 -46.62 9.97
N TYR A 176 -11.61 -46.58 11.22
CA TYR A 176 -11.95 -45.49 12.15
C TYR A 176 -11.46 -44.11 11.67
N LEU A 177 -10.24 -44.04 11.11
CA LEU A 177 -9.70 -42.79 10.59
C LEU A 177 -10.43 -42.32 9.32
N THR A 178 -10.82 -43.24 8.43
CA THR A 178 -11.64 -42.93 7.25
C THR A 178 -13.00 -42.38 7.67
N ASP A 179 -13.75 -43.08 8.54
CA ASP A 179 -15.05 -42.62 9.04
C ASP A 179 -14.98 -41.26 9.75
N PHE A 180 -13.91 -41.01 10.52
CA PHE A 180 -13.66 -39.70 11.14
C PHE A 180 -13.39 -38.59 10.12
N VAL A 181 -12.56 -38.86 9.10
CA VAL A 181 -12.24 -37.90 8.04
C VAL A 181 -13.48 -37.60 7.20
N ASP A 182 -14.24 -38.61 6.77
CA ASP A 182 -15.44 -38.42 5.95
C ASP A 182 -16.49 -37.56 6.70
N LYS A 183 -16.72 -37.82 7.99
CA LYS A 183 -17.59 -36.99 8.83
C LYS A 183 -17.09 -35.56 8.98
N LYS A 184 -15.77 -35.35 9.04
CA LYS A 184 -15.18 -34.00 9.08
C LYS A 184 -15.26 -33.27 7.74
N VAL A 185 -15.11 -33.97 6.62
CA VAL A 185 -15.31 -33.42 5.27
C VAL A 185 -16.77 -32.99 5.06
N ILE A 186 -17.75 -33.75 5.56
CA ILE A 186 -19.17 -33.37 5.53
C ILE A 186 -19.37 -32.09 6.37
N GLN A 187 -18.97 -32.09 7.64
CA GLN A 187 -19.11 -30.92 8.52
C GLN A 187 -18.48 -29.64 7.96
N ILE A 188 -17.34 -29.75 7.25
CA ILE A 188 -16.70 -28.60 6.60
C ILE A 188 -17.52 -28.12 5.39
N LYS A 189 -18.10 -29.02 4.59
CA LYS A 189 -18.97 -28.64 3.46
C LYS A 189 -20.24 -27.95 3.91
N ASP A 190 -20.87 -28.44 4.97
CA ASP A 190 -22.09 -27.85 5.52
C ASP A 190 -21.84 -26.39 5.96
N ILE A 191 -20.72 -26.16 6.67
CA ILE A 191 -20.29 -24.81 7.11
C ILE A 191 -19.91 -23.91 5.92
N VAL A 192 -19.30 -24.46 4.86
CA VAL A 192 -18.99 -23.68 3.65
C VAL A 192 -20.28 -23.24 2.94
N SER A 193 -21.28 -24.11 2.81
CA SER A 193 -22.58 -23.75 2.23
C SER A 193 -23.27 -22.65 3.04
N GLU A 194 -23.29 -22.76 4.38
CA GLU A 194 -23.86 -21.72 5.27
C GLU A 194 -23.16 -20.36 5.10
N TYR A 195 -21.85 -20.36 4.86
CA TYR A 195 -21.09 -19.14 4.57
C TYR A 195 -21.30 -18.60 3.15
N GLU A 196 -21.47 -19.47 2.15
CA GLU A 196 -21.79 -19.07 0.77
C GLU A 196 -23.17 -18.41 0.70
N ASP A 197 -24.19 -19.01 1.33
CA ASP A 197 -25.54 -18.45 1.45
C ASP A 197 -25.53 -17.10 2.18
N TYR A 198 -24.84 -17.01 3.34
CA TYR A 198 -24.72 -15.75 4.10
C TYR A 198 -24.04 -14.62 3.32
N VAL A 199 -23.01 -14.93 2.53
CA VAL A 199 -22.30 -13.93 1.72
C VAL A 199 -23.17 -13.44 0.57
N GLU A 200 -23.98 -14.30 -0.05
CA GLU A 200 -24.88 -13.89 -1.13
C GLU A 200 -26.07 -13.06 -0.58
N ASP A 201 -26.68 -13.45 0.54
CA ASP A 201 -27.69 -12.64 1.25
C ASP A 201 -27.16 -11.23 1.56
N LYS A 202 -25.92 -11.12 2.08
CA LYS A 202 -25.29 -9.82 2.36
C LYS A 202 -24.84 -9.06 1.11
N ARG A 203 -24.60 -9.75 -0.01
CA ARG A 203 -24.37 -9.12 -1.31
C ARG A 203 -25.66 -8.49 -1.83
N VAL A 204 -26.80 -9.17 -1.71
CA VAL A 204 -28.12 -8.64 -2.11
C VAL A 204 -28.49 -7.46 -1.23
N GLU A 205 -28.46 -7.59 0.10
CA GLU A 205 -28.77 -6.51 1.05
C GLU A 205 -27.96 -5.23 0.81
N PHE A 206 -26.68 -5.36 0.43
CA PHE A 206 -25.84 -4.21 0.08
C PHE A 206 -26.15 -3.64 -1.31
N THR A 207 -26.58 -4.47 -2.27
CA THR A 207 -26.97 -4.01 -3.61
C THR A 207 -28.26 -3.19 -3.53
N ASP A 208 -29.29 -3.74 -2.88
CA ASP A 208 -30.58 -3.07 -2.66
C ASP A 208 -30.39 -1.72 -1.94
N TYR A 209 -29.53 -1.67 -0.91
CA TYR A 209 -29.18 -0.43 -0.19
C TYR A 209 -28.48 0.62 -1.07
N VAL A 210 -27.66 0.21 -2.04
CA VAL A 210 -27.00 1.14 -2.96
C VAL A 210 -27.98 1.65 -4.02
N ASP A 211 -28.84 0.78 -4.55
CA ASP A 211 -29.84 1.14 -5.56
C ASP A 211 -30.91 2.09 -4.99
N ASP A 212 -31.38 1.87 -3.75
CA ASP A 212 -32.24 2.82 -2.99
C ASP A 212 -31.65 4.25 -2.96
N TYR A 213 -30.33 4.38 -2.80
CA TYR A 213 -29.64 5.67 -2.74
C TYR A 213 -29.38 6.27 -4.13
N ILE A 214 -29.29 5.44 -5.17
CA ILE A 214 -29.21 5.87 -6.57
C ILE A 214 -30.56 6.44 -7.01
N ASP A 215 -31.67 5.77 -6.72
CA ASP A 215 -33.01 6.28 -7.05
C ASP A 215 -33.33 7.58 -6.31
N VAL A 216 -33.02 7.66 -5.02
CA VAL A 216 -33.15 8.89 -4.21
C VAL A 216 -32.18 10.02 -4.64
N ALA A 217 -31.17 9.72 -5.48
CA ALA A 217 -30.34 10.72 -6.15
C ALA A 217 -30.92 11.13 -7.51
N ASN A 218 -31.45 10.18 -8.29
CA ASN A 218 -32.13 10.41 -9.57
C ASN A 218 -33.36 11.31 -9.39
N ASP A 219 -34.24 11.02 -8.42
CA ASP A 219 -35.42 11.83 -8.08
C ASP A 219 -35.08 13.32 -7.87
N LYS A 220 -33.91 13.60 -7.26
CA LYS A 220 -33.44 14.96 -6.98
C LYS A 220 -32.79 15.64 -8.18
N ILE A 221 -32.24 14.87 -9.10
CA ILE A 221 -31.76 15.38 -10.39
C ILE A 221 -32.97 15.80 -11.23
N ASP A 222 -34.01 14.97 -11.28
CA ASP A 222 -35.28 15.27 -11.96
C ASP A 222 -35.99 16.51 -11.34
N GLU A 223 -36.04 16.62 -10.00
CA GLU A 223 -36.54 17.83 -9.31
C GLU A 223 -35.72 19.08 -9.67
N MET A 224 -34.40 18.96 -9.72
CA MET A 224 -33.50 20.07 -10.06
C MET A 224 -33.65 20.50 -11.54
N ASP A 225 -33.80 19.56 -12.48
CA ASP A 225 -34.01 19.86 -13.90
C ASP A 225 -35.35 20.57 -14.13
N VAL A 226 -36.42 20.19 -13.41
CA VAL A 226 -37.69 20.94 -13.40
C VAL A 226 -37.50 22.38 -12.91
N HIS A 227 -36.69 22.59 -11.87
CA HIS A 227 -36.37 23.94 -11.38
C HIS A 227 -35.51 24.75 -12.35
N ILE A 228 -34.56 24.12 -13.06
CA ILE A 228 -33.76 24.78 -14.11
C ILE A 228 -34.66 25.24 -15.26
N ILE A 229 -35.53 24.37 -15.76
CA ILE A 229 -36.49 24.69 -16.84
C ILE A 229 -37.40 25.85 -16.43
N ALA A 230 -37.89 25.88 -15.18
CA ALA A 230 -38.71 26.98 -14.67
C ALA A 230 -37.91 28.30 -14.56
N SER A 231 -36.65 28.23 -14.12
CA SER A 231 -35.75 29.40 -14.01
C SER A 231 -35.40 29.99 -15.39
N ASP A 232 -35.16 29.15 -16.40
CA ASP A 232 -34.90 29.61 -17.76
C ASP A 232 -36.15 30.27 -18.37
N ALA A 233 -37.32 29.67 -18.20
CA ALA A 233 -38.60 30.26 -18.65
C ALA A 233 -38.88 31.62 -18.00
N GLN A 234 -38.63 31.77 -16.69
CA GLN A 234 -38.74 33.05 -16.00
C GLN A 234 -37.70 34.07 -16.52
N THR A 235 -36.47 33.61 -16.82
CA THR A 235 -35.40 34.45 -17.36
C THR A 235 -35.76 35.01 -18.74
N ASP A 236 -36.41 34.21 -19.60
CA ASP A 236 -36.87 34.67 -20.92
C ASP A 236 -38.08 35.62 -20.84
N ASP A 237 -39.02 35.42 -19.92
CA ASP A 237 -40.08 36.41 -19.67
C ASP A 237 -39.49 37.74 -19.17
N CYS A 238 -38.55 37.72 -18.22
CA CYS A 238 -37.85 38.93 -17.78
C CYS A 238 -37.06 39.62 -18.92
N ARG A 239 -36.51 38.86 -19.88
CA ARG A 239 -35.85 39.42 -21.08
C ARG A 239 -36.85 40.14 -21.98
N GLU A 240 -38.02 39.55 -22.25
CA GLU A 240 -39.05 40.20 -23.08
C GLU A 240 -39.69 41.41 -22.37
N GLN A 241 -40.00 41.32 -21.07
CA GLN A 241 -40.44 42.49 -20.28
C GLN A 241 -39.42 43.63 -20.34
N THR A 242 -38.12 43.33 -20.21
CA THR A 242 -37.03 44.31 -20.35
C THR A 242 -36.99 44.93 -21.75
N ARG A 243 -37.25 44.15 -22.79
CA ARG A 243 -37.30 44.61 -24.18
C ARG A 243 -38.52 45.53 -24.43
N GLN A 244 -39.70 45.18 -23.92
CA GLN A 244 -40.89 46.03 -24.00
C GLN A 244 -40.71 47.34 -23.21
N CYS A 245 -40.15 47.28 -22.00
CA CYS A 245 -39.83 48.46 -21.19
C CYS A 245 -38.92 49.46 -21.93
N LYS A 246 -37.92 48.97 -22.69
CA LYS A 246 -37.09 49.81 -23.56
C LYS A 246 -37.91 50.48 -24.67
N ILE A 247 -38.75 49.73 -25.37
CA ILE A 247 -39.61 50.25 -26.45
C ILE A 247 -40.55 51.36 -25.93
N GLU A 248 -41.16 51.20 -24.75
CA GLU A 248 -41.99 52.25 -24.16
C GLU A 248 -41.17 53.44 -23.64
N THR A 249 -39.93 53.22 -23.19
CA THR A 249 -39.00 54.30 -22.83
C THR A 249 -38.61 55.14 -24.05
N ASP A 250 -38.27 54.49 -25.17
CA ASP A 250 -37.94 55.16 -26.44
C ASP A 250 -39.14 55.98 -26.95
N ARG A 251 -40.37 55.45 -26.85
CA ARG A 251 -41.61 56.18 -27.17
C ARG A 251 -41.84 57.38 -26.26
N ALA A 252 -41.59 57.25 -24.95
CA ALA A 252 -41.73 58.35 -24.00
C ALA A 252 -40.74 59.49 -24.27
N ILE A 253 -39.51 59.15 -24.70
CA ILE A 253 -38.50 60.11 -25.16
C ILE A 253 -38.99 60.85 -26.41
N ILE A 254 -39.52 60.13 -27.42
CA ILE A 254 -40.09 60.75 -28.63
C ILE A 254 -41.22 61.72 -28.27
N ALA A 255 -42.21 61.27 -27.49
CA ALA A 255 -43.35 62.11 -27.09
C ALA A 255 -42.94 63.33 -26.24
N THR A 256 -41.84 63.23 -25.48
CA THR A 256 -41.27 64.36 -24.73
C THR A 256 -40.60 65.37 -25.68
N ASN A 257 -39.88 64.90 -26.70
CA ASN A 257 -39.29 65.77 -27.72
C ASN A 257 -40.37 66.48 -28.56
N ASP A 258 -41.44 65.78 -28.95
CA ASP A 258 -42.58 66.38 -29.69
C ASP A 258 -43.27 67.47 -28.85
N CYS A 259 -43.37 67.26 -27.53
CA CYS A 259 -43.91 68.23 -26.57
C CYS A 259 -42.99 69.45 -26.39
N ILE A 260 -41.67 69.26 -26.38
CA ILE A 260 -40.68 70.36 -26.37
C ILE A 260 -40.84 71.20 -27.64
N ILE A 261 -40.84 70.59 -28.83
CA ILE A 261 -41.02 71.29 -30.11
C ILE A 261 -42.32 72.10 -30.10
N THR A 262 -43.44 71.49 -29.69
CA THR A 262 -44.74 72.17 -29.59
C THR A 262 -44.72 73.34 -28.59
N THR A 263 -43.88 73.26 -27.56
CA THR A 263 -43.70 74.33 -26.57
C THR A 263 -42.85 75.47 -27.13
N ASP A 264 -41.77 75.15 -27.84
CA ASP A 264 -40.89 76.12 -28.50
C ASP A 264 -41.65 76.86 -29.62
N ASP A 265 -42.43 76.16 -30.45
CA ASP A 265 -43.36 76.75 -31.44
C ASP A 265 -44.35 77.74 -30.79
N SER A 266 -44.85 77.39 -29.60
CA SER A 266 -45.79 78.23 -28.84
C SER A 266 -45.11 79.46 -28.23
N ILE A 267 -43.83 79.36 -27.86
CA ILE A 267 -43.00 80.47 -27.38
C ILE A 267 -42.66 81.40 -28.54
N GLU A 268 -42.31 80.87 -29.72
CA GLU A 268 -42.08 81.70 -30.90
C GLU A 268 -43.34 82.48 -31.29
N LEU A 269 -44.50 81.81 -31.33
CA LEU A 269 -45.79 82.46 -31.60
C LEU A 269 -46.13 83.53 -30.54
N TYR A 270 -45.83 83.29 -29.26
CA TYR A 270 -46.01 84.29 -28.20
C TYR A 270 -45.11 85.52 -28.41
N ASN A 271 -43.84 85.31 -28.76
CA ASN A 271 -42.90 86.39 -29.03
C ASN A 271 -43.35 87.23 -30.25
N GLN A 272 -43.74 86.57 -31.36
CA GLN A 272 -44.29 87.25 -32.54
C GLN A 272 -45.54 88.09 -32.21
N VAL A 273 -46.40 87.64 -31.29
CA VAL A 273 -47.57 88.40 -30.81
C VAL A 273 -47.17 89.54 -29.88
N SER A 274 -46.11 89.40 -29.08
CA SER A 274 -45.56 90.46 -28.24
C SER A 274 -44.94 91.58 -29.10
N ASP A 275 -44.12 91.23 -30.09
CA ASP A 275 -43.54 92.19 -31.04
C ASP A 275 -44.65 92.98 -31.76
N LEU A 276 -45.73 92.30 -32.18
CA LEU A 276 -46.90 92.93 -32.80
C LEU A 276 -47.68 93.86 -31.83
N HIS A 277 -47.67 93.56 -30.53
CA HIS A 277 -48.28 94.39 -29.50
C HIS A 277 -47.48 95.65 -29.21
N ASP A 278 -46.14 95.54 -29.20
CA ASP A 278 -45.24 96.68 -29.02
C ASP A 278 -45.26 97.61 -30.25
N ASP A 279 -45.28 97.07 -31.47
CA ASP A 279 -45.50 97.85 -32.71
C ASP A 279 -46.85 98.59 -32.69
N MET A 280 -47.92 97.93 -32.24
CA MET A 280 -49.25 98.53 -32.14
C MET A 280 -49.33 99.58 -31.01
N SER A 281 -48.59 99.40 -29.93
CA SER A 281 -48.48 100.37 -28.84
C SER A 281 -47.67 101.60 -29.25
N SER A 282 -46.58 101.41 -30.00
CA SER A 282 -45.76 102.49 -30.58
C SER A 282 -46.54 103.34 -31.59
N THR A 283 -47.35 102.71 -32.44
CA THR A 283 -48.24 103.45 -33.36
C THR A 283 -49.37 104.19 -32.64
N LEU A 284 -49.87 103.66 -31.51
CA LEU A 284 -50.82 104.38 -30.65
C LEU A 284 -50.17 105.60 -29.97
N GLU A 285 -48.97 105.45 -29.39
CA GLU A 285 -48.23 106.53 -28.73
C GLU A 285 -47.91 107.67 -29.72
N CYS A 286 -47.54 107.34 -30.96
CA CYS A 286 -47.35 108.35 -32.02
C CYS A 286 -48.63 109.16 -32.30
N ALA A 287 -49.80 108.50 -32.35
CA ALA A 287 -51.08 109.18 -32.57
C ALA A 287 -51.53 110.04 -31.38
N GLU A 288 -51.24 109.60 -30.14
CA GLU A 288 -51.48 110.43 -28.94
C GLU A 288 -50.52 111.63 -28.87
N TYR A 289 -49.27 111.47 -29.32
CA TYR A 289 -48.27 112.55 -29.34
C TYR A 289 -48.68 113.70 -30.26
N GLU A 290 -49.13 113.44 -31.50
CA GLU A 290 -49.66 114.48 -32.40
C GLU A 290 -50.81 115.29 -31.77
N LEU A 291 -51.71 114.60 -31.06
CA LEU A 291 -52.89 115.19 -30.43
C LEU A 291 -52.53 116.06 -29.19
N VAL A 292 -51.37 115.83 -28.59
CA VAL A 292 -50.83 116.58 -27.45
C VAL A 292 -49.96 117.76 -27.89
N GLU A 293 -49.11 117.60 -28.91
CA GLU A 293 -48.28 118.66 -29.49
C GLU A 293 -49.13 119.85 -29.96
N LEU A 294 -50.20 119.57 -30.72
CA LEU A 294 -51.07 120.58 -31.31
C LEU A 294 -51.76 121.48 -30.25
N LYS A 295 -51.92 120.98 -29.02
CA LYS A 295 -52.45 121.72 -27.85
C LYS A 295 -51.38 122.47 -27.04
N LYS A 296 -50.10 122.07 -27.11
CA LYS A 296 -49.00 122.70 -26.35
C LYS A 296 -48.27 123.78 -27.15
N ALA A 297 -48.03 123.55 -28.44
CA ALA A 297 -47.33 124.47 -29.33
C ALA A 297 -48.00 125.85 -29.44
N THR A 298 -49.33 125.90 -29.30
CA THR A 298 -50.16 127.11 -29.39
C THR A 298 -50.13 128.02 -28.15
N LEU A 299 -49.63 127.55 -26.99
CA LEU A 299 -49.71 128.29 -25.72
C LEU A 299 -48.40 128.38 -24.91
N ALA A 300 -47.45 127.46 -25.09
CA ALA A 300 -46.22 127.42 -24.27
C ALA A 300 -45.00 128.15 -24.86
N THR A 301 -45.07 128.55 -26.14
CA THR A 301 -43.94 128.99 -26.98
C THR A 301 -43.54 130.46 -26.83
N ARG A 302 -44.35 131.30 -26.15
CA ARG A 302 -43.90 132.62 -25.71
C ARG A 302 -43.04 132.50 -24.45
N LEU A 303 -41.75 132.81 -24.60
CA LEU A 303 -40.86 133.18 -23.51
C LEU A 303 -40.56 134.67 -23.65
N ILE A 304 -41.11 135.48 -22.74
CA ILE A 304 -40.94 136.93 -22.73
C ILE A 304 -39.93 137.24 -21.64
N MET A 305 -38.66 137.41 -22.02
CA MET A 305 -37.65 137.93 -21.10
C MET A 305 -38.04 139.34 -20.68
N GLN A 306 -38.34 139.49 -19.40
CA GLN A 306 -38.51 140.78 -18.75
C GLN A 306 -37.15 141.28 -18.26
N SER A 307 -37.06 142.55 -17.85
CA SER A 307 -35.81 143.12 -17.34
C SER A 307 -35.35 142.34 -16.09
N PRO A 308 -34.05 142.04 -15.96
CA PRO A 308 -33.51 141.47 -14.74
C PRO A 308 -33.83 142.34 -13.52
N VAL A 309 -33.94 141.70 -12.36
CA VAL A 309 -34.04 142.38 -11.07
C VAL A 309 -32.94 141.86 -10.14
N SER A 310 -32.52 142.69 -9.20
CA SER A 310 -31.37 142.42 -8.34
C SER A 310 -31.56 141.16 -7.48
N THR A 311 -32.79 140.87 -7.06
CA THR A 311 -33.13 139.70 -6.22
C THR A 311 -34.52 139.13 -6.52
N LEU A 312 -34.73 137.85 -6.19
CA LEU A 312 -36.04 137.17 -6.36
C LEU A 312 -37.23 137.89 -5.67
N ALA A 313 -36.97 138.67 -4.61
CA ALA A 313 -37.99 139.41 -3.89
C ALA A 313 -38.54 140.62 -4.67
N GLU A 314 -37.73 141.25 -5.52
CA GLU A 314 -38.16 142.41 -6.32
C GLU A 314 -39.06 142.01 -7.50
N VAL A 315 -38.99 140.78 -7.98
CA VAL A 315 -39.73 140.33 -9.19
C VAL A 315 -41.23 140.60 -9.02
N SER A 316 -41.79 140.29 -7.85
CA SER A 316 -43.21 140.48 -7.53
C SER A 316 -43.60 141.93 -7.19
N LEU A 317 -42.63 142.83 -7.00
CA LEU A 317 -42.86 144.27 -6.76
C LEU A 317 -42.77 145.08 -8.05
N VAL A 318 -41.85 144.71 -8.95
CA VAL A 318 -41.70 145.32 -10.28
C VAL A 318 -42.81 144.83 -11.22
N TYR A 319 -43.10 143.53 -11.20
CA TYR A 319 -44.08 142.90 -12.10
C TYR A 319 -45.35 142.51 -11.34
N LEU A 320 -46.15 143.52 -10.99
CA LEU A 320 -47.38 143.39 -10.19
C LEU A 320 -48.52 142.58 -10.86
N ASN A 321 -48.51 142.46 -12.19
CA ASN A 321 -49.46 141.64 -12.96
C ASN A 321 -48.71 140.86 -14.06
N PRO A 322 -48.04 139.74 -13.72
CA PRO A 322 -47.22 138.99 -14.67
C PRO A 322 -48.04 137.99 -15.51
N GLU A 323 -47.75 137.92 -16.81
CA GLU A 323 -48.43 137.01 -17.76
C GLU A 323 -47.68 135.67 -17.90
N ILE A 324 -48.42 134.62 -18.28
CA ILE A 324 -47.85 133.28 -18.56
C ILE A 324 -46.75 133.41 -19.61
N GLY A 325 -45.58 132.88 -19.30
CA GLY A 325 -44.42 132.89 -20.19
C GLY A 325 -43.45 134.04 -19.97
N TRP A 326 -43.72 135.01 -19.08
CA TRP A 326 -42.70 135.95 -18.63
C TRP A 326 -41.57 135.20 -17.89
N ALA A 327 -40.32 135.59 -18.14
CA ALA A 327 -39.13 135.04 -17.52
C ALA A 327 -38.22 136.17 -17.00
N VAL A 328 -37.72 136.02 -15.78
CA VAL A 328 -36.84 136.97 -15.11
C VAL A 328 -35.66 136.20 -14.54
N GLN A 329 -34.46 136.68 -14.85
CA GLN A 329 -33.21 136.20 -14.24
C GLN A 329 -32.97 137.02 -12.97
N THR A 330 -32.55 136.37 -11.88
CA THR A 330 -32.03 137.08 -10.70
C THR A 330 -30.51 137.12 -10.77
N GLU A 331 -29.94 138.31 -10.55
CA GLU A 331 -28.49 138.54 -10.71
C GLU A 331 -27.66 137.89 -9.57
N ASP A 332 -28.32 137.62 -8.44
CA ASP A 332 -27.74 137.07 -7.21
C ASP A 332 -27.18 135.64 -7.31
N THR A 333 -27.80 134.78 -8.12
CA THR A 333 -27.58 133.32 -8.09
C THR A 333 -27.45 132.69 -9.47
N GLY A 334 -27.64 133.47 -10.55
CA GLY A 334 -27.69 132.94 -11.93
C GLY A 334 -28.93 132.10 -12.22
N ASN A 335 -29.85 131.99 -11.27
CA ASN A 335 -31.09 131.23 -11.40
C ASN A 335 -32.09 131.99 -12.28
N ILE A 336 -32.66 131.28 -13.25
CA ILE A 336 -33.73 131.81 -14.10
C ILE A 336 -35.08 131.37 -13.51
N TYR A 337 -35.97 132.33 -13.32
CA TYR A 337 -37.32 132.11 -12.81
C TYR A 337 -38.37 132.45 -13.89
N ARG A 338 -39.34 131.57 -14.13
CA ARG A 338 -40.40 131.75 -15.15
C ARG A 338 -41.78 131.79 -14.49
N TRP A 339 -42.62 132.75 -14.89
CA TRP A 339 -44.01 132.83 -14.42
C TRP A 339 -44.87 131.76 -15.10
N ASN A 340 -45.49 130.90 -14.30
CA ASN A 340 -46.31 129.78 -14.75
C ASN A 340 -47.82 130.12 -14.89
N GLY A 341 -48.23 131.33 -14.51
CA GLY A 341 -49.64 131.74 -14.40
C GLY A 341 -50.15 131.92 -12.97
N VAL A 342 -49.39 131.45 -11.98
CA VAL A 342 -49.76 131.44 -10.55
C VAL A 342 -48.60 131.94 -9.67
N HIS A 343 -47.36 131.58 -10.00
CA HIS A 343 -46.14 132.02 -9.33
C HIS A 343 -44.91 131.93 -10.26
N TRP A 344 -43.78 132.50 -9.82
CA TRP A 344 -42.48 132.30 -10.44
C TRP A 344 -41.91 130.91 -10.07
N MET A 345 -41.25 130.23 -11.02
CA MET A 345 -40.67 128.88 -10.87
C MET A 345 -39.22 128.78 -11.35
N TYR A 346 -38.40 128.02 -10.62
CA TYR A 346 -37.00 127.69 -10.94
C TYR A 346 -36.86 126.63 -12.07
N ALA A 347 -35.64 126.40 -12.58
CA ALA A 347 -35.32 125.65 -13.80
C ALA A 347 -34.61 124.25 -13.64
N TYR A 348 -33.26 124.10 -13.54
CA TYR A 348 -32.60 122.78 -13.81
C TYR A 348 -31.19 122.41 -13.19
N ASN A 349 -30.89 121.09 -12.97
CA ASN A 349 -29.56 120.42 -12.64
C ASN A 349 -29.57 118.83 -12.76
N LEU A 350 -28.44 118.05 -12.66
CA LEU A 350 -28.27 116.60 -13.12
C LEU A 350 -27.19 115.65 -12.42
N GLN A 351 -27.13 114.33 -12.81
CA GLN A 351 -26.04 113.25 -12.69
C GLN A 351 -25.86 112.37 -11.39
N SER A 352 -25.25 111.14 -11.26
CA SER A 352 -24.79 109.96 -12.13
C SER A 352 -24.41 108.65 -11.28
N THR A 353 -23.90 107.50 -11.85
CA THR A 353 -23.83 106.10 -11.24
C THR A 353 -22.53 105.21 -11.39
N ILE A 354 -22.51 103.86 -11.06
CA ILE A 354 -21.29 102.96 -10.80
C ILE A 354 -21.31 101.45 -11.35
N SER A 355 -20.62 100.40 -10.78
CA SER A 355 -20.17 99.12 -11.46
C SER A 355 -19.74 97.81 -10.65
N PRO A 356 -19.33 96.63 -11.27
CA PRO A 356 -19.17 95.23 -10.69
C PRO A 356 -17.84 94.69 -9.98
N ALA A 357 -17.65 93.34 -9.91
CA ALA A 357 -16.83 92.54 -8.91
C ALA A 357 -15.54 91.80 -9.39
N THR A 358 -14.68 91.33 -8.44
CA THR A 358 -13.45 90.53 -8.64
C THR A 358 -13.13 89.53 -7.49
N ASP A 359 -11.96 88.88 -7.53
CA ASP A 359 -11.35 88.06 -6.46
C ASP A 359 -11.09 88.80 -5.12
N THR A 360 -11.09 90.13 -5.17
CA THR A 360 -10.64 91.04 -4.12
C THR A 360 -11.71 92.07 -3.73
N MET A 361 -12.59 92.45 -4.65
CA MET A 361 -13.75 93.33 -4.44
C MET A 361 -15.07 92.64 -4.74
N ASN A 362 -16.08 92.90 -3.90
CA ASN A 362 -17.46 92.48 -4.18
C ASN A 362 -18.11 93.41 -5.21
N GLY A 363 -19.18 92.92 -5.84
CA GLY A 363 -20.02 93.64 -6.79
C GLY A 363 -21.26 92.81 -7.08
N ILE A 364 -21.40 92.26 -8.30
CA ILE A 364 -22.50 91.35 -8.66
C ILE A 364 -22.43 90.00 -7.88
N MET A 365 -21.27 89.59 -7.38
CA MET A 365 -21.12 88.47 -6.43
C MET A 365 -19.99 88.71 -5.41
N THR A 366 -19.80 87.79 -4.46
CA THR A 366 -18.80 87.92 -3.38
C THR A 366 -17.58 87.01 -3.56
N LYS A 367 -16.41 87.53 -3.19
CA LYS A 367 -15.13 86.82 -3.30
C LYS A 367 -15.00 85.58 -2.41
N GLU A 368 -15.77 85.49 -1.32
CA GLU A 368 -15.76 84.32 -0.44
C GLU A 368 -16.40 83.08 -1.10
N GLN A 369 -17.27 83.24 -2.10
CA GLN A 369 -17.80 82.12 -2.87
C GLN A 369 -16.81 81.65 -3.93
N PHE A 370 -16.16 82.57 -4.64
CA PHE A 370 -15.14 82.28 -5.65
C PHE A 370 -14.00 81.39 -5.13
N ASN A 371 -13.52 81.63 -3.91
CA ASN A 371 -12.39 80.92 -3.32
C ASN A 371 -12.71 79.51 -2.76
N LYS A 372 -13.98 79.09 -2.68
CA LYS A 372 -14.37 77.85 -1.98
C LYS A 372 -14.33 76.56 -2.81
N LEU A 373 -14.05 76.63 -4.11
CA LEU A 373 -14.30 75.54 -5.07
C LEU A 373 -13.05 74.74 -5.51
N VAL A 374 -11.90 74.88 -4.84
CA VAL A 374 -10.59 74.60 -5.49
C VAL A 374 -9.87 73.29 -5.11
N ASN A 375 -9.93 72.75 -3.87
CA ASN A 375 -9.12 71.55 -3.48
C ASN A 375 -9.69 70.70 -2.30
N ILE A 376 -10.38 69.57 -2.55
CA ILE A 376 -10.76 68.48 -1.60
C ILE A 376 -10.88 67.17 -2.46
N GLU A 377 -10.39 65.97 -2.12
CA GLU A 377 -10.66 65.10 -0.95
C GLU A 377 -9.44 64.38 -0.32
N GLU A 378 -9.66 63.91 0.92
CA GLU A 378 -8.70 63.23 1.80
C GLU A 378 -9.41 62.12 2.62
N LYS A 379 -9.37 60.86 2.16
CA LYS A 379 -9.57 59.60 2.93
C LYS A 379 -9.62 58.39 1.97
N SER A 380 -8.66 57.47 2.07
CA SER A 380 -8.69 56.19 1.32
C SER A 380 -8.12 55.04 2.15
N GLN A 381 -8.60 53.81 1.93
CA GLN A 381 -8.19 52.64 2.71
C GLN A 381 -6.75 52.18 2.38
N VAL A 382 -6.10 51.55 3.36
CA VAL A 382 -4.72 51.07 3.26
C VAL A 382 -4.67 49.58 2.97
N ASN A 383 -4.02 49.18 1.87
CA ASN A 383 -3.72 47.78 1.57
C ASN A 383 -2.52 47.29 2.42
N TYR A 384 -2.68 46.15 3.10
CA TYR A 384 -1.57 45.44 3.75
C TYR A 384 -0.85 44.54 2.75
N ILE A 385 0.47 44.69 2.62
CA ILE A 385 1.31 43.96 1.66
C ILE A 385 2.60 43.51 2.36
N GLY A 386 3.12 42.33 2.01
CA GLY A 386 4.37 41.79 2.54
C GLY A 386 4.24 41.19 3.95
N GLU A 387 5.32 41.19 4.72
CA GLU A 387 5.42 40.55 6.05
C GLU A 387 4.27 40.90 7.00
N LYS A 388 3.79 42.15 7.00
CA LYS A 388 2.68 42.61 7.84
C LYS A 388 1.36 41.86 7.61
N ALA A 389 1.17 41.25 6.44
CA ALA A 389 0.01 40.40 6.19
C ALA A 389 0.08 39.05 6.94
N LYS A 390 1.28 38.53 7.25
CA LYS A 390 1.44 37.24 7.94
C LYS A 390 0.96 37.29 9.38
N GLU A 391 1.10 38.42 10.05
CA GLU A 391 0.69 38.59 11.46
C GLU A 391 -0.82 38.43 11.60
N VAL A 392 -1.61 39.11 10.76
CA VAL A 392 -3.09 39.08 10.75
C VAL A 392 -3.71 37.82 10.11
N LEU A 393 -2.94 36.93 9.48
CA LEU A 393 -3.49 35.65 8.97
C LEU A 393 -3.98 34.75 10.12
N PRO A 394 -5.20 34.16 10.01
CA PRO A 394 -5.70 33.16 10.97
C PRO A 394 -4.76 31.99 11.22
N THR A 395 -4.79 31.44 12.44
CA THR A 395 -3.88 30.38 12.90
C THR A 395 -3.89 29.11 12.06
N TYR A 396 -5.01 28.76 11.41
CA TYR A 396 -5.08 27.58 10.53
C TYR A 396 -4.23 27.71 9.25
N PHE A 397 -3.86 28.92 8.82
CA PHE A 397 -2.88 29.11 7.73
C PHE A 397 -1.42 28.87 8.18
N LYS A 398 -1.17 28.89 9.49
CA LYS A 398 0.16 28.77 10.12
C LYS A 398 0.46 27.35 10.61
N ILE A 399 -0.47 26.41 10.40
CA ILE A 399 -0.31 24.98 10.70
C ILE A 399 -0.17 24.21 9.38
N LYS A 400 0.80 23.31 9.33
CA LYS A 400 0.91 22.26 8.29
C LYS A 400 0.76 20.90 8.94
N THR A 401 -0.05 20.06 8.31
CA THR A 401 -0.36 18.73 8.81
C THR A 401 0.27 17.67 7.91
N VAL A 402 1.12 16.84 8.50
CA VAL A 402 1.65 15.62 7.89
C VAL A 402 0.79 14.46 8.38
N VAL A 403 0.42 13.54 7.49
CA VAL A 403 -0.40 12.37 7.83
C VAL A 403 0.30 11.11 7.35
N PHE A 404 0.49 10.16 8.26
CA PHE A 404 0.89 8.80 7.97
C PHE A 404 -0.33 7.88 8.03
N ILE A 405 -0.42 6.91 7.13
CA ILE A 405 -1.49 5.91 7.09
C ILE A 405 -0.85 4.52 7.07
N LEU A 406 -1.24 3.66 8.00
CA LEU A 406 -0.78 2.27 8.13
C LEU A 406 -2.00 1.36 7.99
N ALA A 407 -2.27 0.96 6.73
CA ALA A 407 -3.41 0.12 6.36
C ALA A 407 -3.00 -1.36 6.35
N GLU A 408 -3.77 -2.17 7.09
CA GLU A 408 -3.59 -3.61 7.30
C GLU A 408 -2.21 -4.09 7.81
N ASP A 409 -2.13 -5.36 8.22
CA ASP A 409 -0.90 -6.11 8.54
C ASP A 409 0.21 -5.36 9.32
N ILE A 410 -0.19 -4.64 10.37
CA ILE A 410 0.68 -3.74 11.17
C ILE A 410 1.73 -4.55 11.96
N ARG A 411 3.02 -4.27 11.72
CA ARG A 411 4.17 -5.01 12.29
C ARG A 411 4.99 -4.14 13.25
N ILE A 412 5.52 -4.75 14.30
CA ILE A 412 6.48 -4.15 15.23
C ILE A 412 7.77 -3.77 14.48
N GLY A 413 8.34 -2.61 14.80
CA GLY A 413 9.55 -2.06 14.19
C GLY A 413 9.32 -0.81 13.33
N SER A 414 10.37 -0.38 12.62
CA SER A 414 10.32 0.77 11.70
C SER A 414 9.38 0.47 10.53
N GLN A 415 8.44 1.38 10.30
CA GLN A 415 7.55 1.31 9.13
C GLN A 415 8.28 1.84 7.89
N GLY A 416 8.01 1.26 6.71
CA GLY A 416 8.68 1.61 5.45
C GLY A 416 8.28 2.96 4.83
N VAL A 417 7.72 3.88 5.62
CA VAL A 417 7.17 5.16 5.16
C VAL A 417 7.97 6.30 5.78
N TYR A 418 8.56 7.12 4.91
CA TYR A 418 9.41 8.26 5.26
C TYR A 418 8.85 9.54 4.64
N VAL A 419 8.86 10.64 5.38
CA VAL A 419 8.44 11.95 4.87
C VAL A 419 9.55 12.97 5.12
N GLN A 420 10.08 13.58 4.07
CA GLN A 420 11.04 14.69 4.17
C GLN A 420 10.29 16.02 4.36
N MET A 421 10.77 16.87 5.26
CA MET A 421 10.13 18.13 5.63
C MET A 421 10.58 19.27 4.70
N PRO A 422 9.69 19.91 3.91
CA PRO A 422 10.10 20.93 2.94
C PRO A 422 10.28 22.34 3.55
N PHE A 423 10.02 22.51 4.85
CA PHE A 423 10.06 23.76 5.60
C PHE A 423 10.65 23.56 7.00
N ASN A 424 11.11 24.66 7.61
CA ASN A 424 11.37 24.71 9.05
C ASN A 424 10.04 24.82 9.81
N GLY A 425 9.97 24.33 11.04
CA GLY A 425 8.79 24.46 11.88
C GLY A 425 8.96 23.86 13.27
N THR A 426 7.90 23.91 14.08
CA THR A 426 7.86 23.28 15.41
C THR A 426 6.61 22.41 15.53
N ILE A 427 6.74 21.15 15.94
CA ILE A 427 5.57 20.29 16.20
C ILE A 427 4.72 20.91 17.32
N ALA A 428 3.43 21.09 17.03
CA ALA A 428 2.41 21.57 17.94
C ALA A 428 1.61 20.41 18.57
N ASP A 429 1.32 19.36 17.80
CA ASP A 429 0.51 18.21 18.23
C ASP A 429 0.80 16.97 17.34
N ILE A 430 0.63 15.79 17.91
CA ILE A 430 0.69 14.47 17.27
C ILE A 430 -0.52 13.67 17.77
N ARG A 431 -1.33 13.10 16.87
CA ARG A 431 -2.47 12.24 17.24
C ARG A 431 -2.48 10.96 16.43
N GLY A 432 -2.59 9.83 17.11
CA GLY A 432 -2.85 8.53 16.52
C GLY A 432 -4.33 8.18 16.64
N PHE A 433 -4.92 7.63 15.59
CA PHE A 433 -6.30 7.16 15.58
C PHE A 433 -6.44 5.93 14.68
N CYS A 434 -7.41 5.06 14.97
CA CYS A 434 -7.58 3.79 14.26
C CYS A 434 -9.04 3.45 13.91
N LYS A 435 -9.24 2.75 12.79
CA LYS A 435 -10.56 2.27 12.35
C LYS A 435 -11.02 1.04 13.13
N THR A 436 -10.10 0.15 13.47
CA THR A 436 -10.37 -1.05 14.27
C THR A 436 -9.50 -1.00 15.53
N THR A 437 -10.12 -1.11 16.70
CA THR A 437 -9.46 -0.97 18.00
C THR A 437 -8.76 -2.27 18.41
N GLY A 438 -7.55 -2.17 18.98
CA GLY A 438 -6.84 -3.33 19.53
C GLY A 438 -7.42 -3.80 20.87
N ALA A 439 -7.31 -5.11 21.14
CA ALA A 439 -7.58 -5.70 22.44
C ALA A 439 -6.53 -5.30 23.49
N ASP A 440 -5.29 -5.05 23.06
CA ASP A 440 -4.18 -4.57 23.87
C ASP A 440 -3.75 -3.15 23.45
N ASN A 441 -2.94 -2.49 24.29
CA ASN A 441 -2.38 -1.18 23.98
C ASN A 441 -1.44 -1.25 22.78
N THR A 442 -1.57 -0.32 21.83
CA THR A 442 -0.60 -0.13 20.74
C THR A 442 0.32 1.03 21.07
N VAL A 443 1.64 0.79 21.01
CA VAL A 443 2.67 1.74 21.47
C VAL A 443 3.60 2.06 20.31
N LEU A 444 3.73 3.35 19.97
CA LEU A 444 4.52 3.78 18.81
C LEU A 444 5.31 5.07 19.07
N LYS A 445 6.37 5.23 18.29
CA LYS A 445 7.23 6.41 18.25
C LYS A 445 7.10 7.08 16.89
N ILE A 446 7.19 8.41 16.91
CA ILE A 446 7.64 9.17 15.74
C ILE A 446 9.10 9.52 16.00
N GLU A 447 9.93 9.27 15.00
CA GLU A 447 11.38 9.45 15.05
C GLU A 447 11.79 10.43 13.95
N LYS A 448 12.74 11.30 14.27
CA LYS A 448 13.33 12.28 13.36
C LYS A 448 14.81 11.96 13.11
N ALA A 449 15.25 12.17 11.89
CA ALA A 449 16.65 12.20 11.48
C ALA A 449 16.94 13.49 10.71
N SER A 450 18.14 14.07 10.85
CA SER A 450 18.62 15.07 9.88
C SER A 450 19.00 14.39 8.56
N GLU A 451 19.28 15.16 7.51
CA GLU A 451 19.72 14.62 6.20
C GLU A 451 20.99 13.75 6.32
N SER A 452 21.92 14.10 7.22
CA SER A 452 23.11 13.26 7.50
C SER A 452 22.80 12.04 8.38
N ASP A 453 21.91 12.16 9.36
CA ASP A 453 21.58 11.04 10.25
C ASP A 453 20.74 9.98 9.52
N PHE A 454 19.88 10.41 8.60
CA PHE A 454 19.05 9.56 7.74
C PHE A 454 19.92 8.63 6.88
N LEU A 455 20.99 9.17 6.28
CA LEU A 455 21.97 8.40 5.52
C LEU A 455 22.81 7.44 6.38
N ALA A 456 22.79 7.60 7.70
CA ALA A 456 23.46 6.75 8.69
C ALA A 456 22.48 5.87 9.50
N ASP A 457 21.21 5.76 9.07
CA ASP A 457 20.08 5.13 9.80
C ASP A 457 20.06 5.46 11.31
N THR A 458 20.40 6.70 11.65
CA THR A 458 20.45 7.23 13.01
C THR A 458 19.22 8.08 13.27
N TRP A 459 18.42 7.71 14.27
CA TRP A 459 17.09 8.27 14.49
C TRP A 459 16.85 8.64 15.94
N THR A 460 16.21 9.78 16.16
CA THR A 460 15.91 10.32 17.49
C THR A 460 14.40 10.38 17.73
N SER A 461 13.93 9.79 18.84
CA SER A 461 12.52 9.90 19.25
C SER A 461 12.12 11.36 19.47
N MET A 462 10.91 11.74 19.04
CA MET A 462 10.35 13.07 19.28
C MET A 462 9.71 13.20 20.66
N PHE A 463 9.33 12.07 21.27
CA PHE A 463 8.80 11.97 22.63
C PHE A 463 9.90 12.04 23.69
N LYS A 464 9.53 12.47 24.90
CA LYS A 464 10.39 12.47 26.08
C LYS A 464 10.78 11.05 26.50
N ILE A 465 11.90 10.91 27.22
CA ILE A 465 12.43 9.61 27.67
C ILE A 465 11.35 8.85 28.46
N ASN A 466 11.14 7.58 28.09
CA ASN A 466 10.11 6.67 28.58
C ASN A 466 8.64 7.04 28.24
N GLU A 467 8.42 8.07 27.43
CA GLU A 467 7.09 8.40 26.86
C GLU A 467 7.03 7.96 25.39
N ASN A 468 5.85 7.55 24.94
CA ASN A 468 5.54 7.13 23.57
C ASN A 468 4.10 7.58 23.24
N LEU A 469 3.70 7.55 21.97
CA LEU A 469 2.28 7.65 21.63
C LEU A 469 1.61 6.30 21.89
N ILE A 470 0.53 6.29 22.68
CA ILE A 470 -0.19 5.07 23.06
C ILE A 470 -1.64 5.21 22.59
N ILE A 471 -2.10 4.27 21.74
CA ILE A 471 -3.53 4.03 21.49
C ILE A 471 -3.94 2.89 22.43
N PRO A 472 -4.71 3.16 23.49
CA PRO A 472 -5.00 2.14 24.50
C PRO A 472 -6.06 1.14 24.03
N THR A 473 -6.12 -0.02 24.70
CA THR A 473 -7.15 -1.06 24.54
C THR A 473 -8.55 -0.46 24.33
N ASN A 474 -9.26 -0.94 23.30
CA ASN A 474 -10.62 -0.53 22.95
C ASN A 474 -10.82 0.98 22.66
N SER A 475 -9.75 1.78 22.55
CA SER A 475 -9.80 3.18 22.12
C SER A 475 -9.54 3.35 20.63
N ARG A 476 -10.22 4.33 20.02
CA ARG A 476 -9.98 4.79 18.65
C ARG A 476 -8.97 5.93 18.53
N VAL A 477 -8.49 6.48 19.65
CA VAL A 477 -7.66 7.69 19.71
C VAL A 477 -6.54 7.54 20.76
N SER A 478 -5.37 8.10 20.46
CA SER A 478 -4.20 8.11 21.34
C SER A 478 -4.35 8.97 22.58
N LEU A 479 -3.69 8.57 23.67
CA LEU A 479 -3.50 9.37 24.88
C LEU A 479 -2.53 10.56 24.65
N SER A 480 -2.59 11.55 25.55
CA SER A 480 -1.63 12.66 25.63
C SER A 480 -0.23 12.20 26.07
N TYR A 481 0.79 12.97 25.70
CA TYR A 481 2.23 12.66 25.83
C TYR A 481 3.03 13.97 25.97
N SER A 482 4.31 13.89 26.34
CA SER A 482 5.26 15.00 26.32
C SER A 482 6.24 14.88 25.15
N LEU A 483 6.42 15.97 24.39
CA LEU A 483 7.47 16.08 23.38
C LEU A 483 8.78 16.59 23.99
N LEU A 484 9.90 16.22 23.36
CA LEU A 484 11.23 16.69 23.69
C LEU A 484 11.92 17.36 22.50
N ASN A 485 11.87 16.72 21.32
CA ASN A 485 12.55 17.20 20.12
C ASN A 485 11.54 17.80 19.12
N THR A 486 10.91 18.91 19.48
CA THR A 486 9.81 19.53 18.70
C THR A 486 10.27 20.28 17.44
N ILE A 487 11.52 20.71 17.37
CA ILE A 487 12.04 21.52 16.26
C ILE A 487 12.30 20.64 15.02
N ILE A 488 11.74 21.04 13.89
CA ILE A 488 11.94 20.47 12.56
C ILE A 488 12.66 21.51 11.69
N ASN A 489 13.73 21.10 11.04
CA ASN A 489 14.36 21.86 9.97
C ASN A 489 13.88 21.35 8.61
N ARG A 490 13.98 22.22 7.60
CA ARG A 490 13.89 21.81 6.20
C ARG A 490 14.94 20.73 5.92
N ASN A 491 14.55 19.74 5.13
CA ASN A 491 15.26 18.50 4.81
C ASN A 491 15.37 17.45 5.94
N ASP A 492 14.89 17.71 7.16
CA ASP A 492 14.74 16.64 8.17
C ASP A 492 13.75 15.56 7.68
N TYR A 493 13.97 14.31 8.09
CA TYR A 493 13.12 13.17 7.77
C TYR A 493 12.33 12.70 9.00
N LEU A 494 11.06 12.34 8.81
CA LEU A 494 10.20 11.71 9.81
C LEU A 494 9.84 10.26 9.41
N ARG A 495 9.83 9.35 10.39
CA ARG A 495 9.29 7.99 10.28
C ARG A 495 8.47 7.58 11.50
N ILE A 496 7.73 6.47 11.37
CA ILE A 496 7.08 5.78 12.49
C ILE A 496 7.86 4.52 12.84
N ASN A 497 8.03 4.26 14.14
CA ASN A 497 8.57 3.02 14.68
C ASN A 497 7.58 2.45 15.71
N ILE A 498 7.06 1.25 15.47
CA ILE A 498 6.08 0.60 16.34
C ILE A 498 6.83 -0.21 17.39
N VAL A 499 6.58 0.10 18.66
CA VAL A 499 7.23 -0.55 19.81
C VAL A 499 6.46 -1.80 20.21
N ASP A 500 5.13 -1.72 20.20
CA ASP A 500 4.22 -2.82 20.53
C ASP A 500 2.90 -2.66 19.75
N VAL A 501 2.23 -3.76 19.40
CA VAL A 501 1.03 -3.76 18.55
C VAL A 501 -0.12 -4.51 19.21
N GLY A 502 -1.23 -3.81 19.44
CA GLY A 502 -2.40 -4.37 20.09
C GLY A 502 -3.12 -5.38 19.21
N ILE A 503 -3.45 -6.56 19.76
CA ILE A 503 -4.05 -7.65 18.98
C ILE A 503 -5.34 -7.16 18.31
N GLY A 504 -5.41 -7.26 16.98
CA GLY A 504 -6.57 -6.87 16.18
C GLY A 504 -6.65 -5.39 15.76
N ILE A 505 -5.72 -4.51 16.16
CA ILE A 505 -5.72 -3.11 15.72
C ILE A 505 -5.50 -3.02 14.20
N ARG A 506 -6.25 -2.17 13.49
CA ARG A 506 -6.08 -1.92 12.05
C ARG A 506 -6.33 -0.46 11.68
N ASP A 507 -5.76 -0.09 10.54
CA ASP A 507 -5.90 1.20 9.86
C ASP A 507 -5.54 2.37 10.80
N ILE A 508 -4.30 2.34 11.29
CA ILE A 508 -3.76 3.42 12.14
C ILE A 508 -3.38 4.59 11.24
N THR A 509 -3.99 5.73 11.50
CA THR A 509 -3.60 7.02 10.91
C THR A 509 -2.94 7.87 11.99
N ILE A 510 -1.82 8.53 11.65
CA ILE A 510 -1.10 9.39 12.58
C ILE A 510 -0.92 10.78 11.97
N GLN A 511 -1.52 11.76 12.62
CA GLN A 511 -1.50 13.16 12.25
C GLN A 511 -0.41 13.89 13.05
N VAL A 512 0.48 14.60 12.36
CA VAL A 512 1.51 15.49 12.95
C VAL A 512 1.22 16.91 12.50
N ASN A 513 0.91 17.80 13.45
CA ASN A 513 0.64 19.21 13.21
C ASN A 513 1.90 20.03 13.55
N ILE A 514 2.37 20.81 12.58
CA ILE A 514 3.61 21.59 12.64
C ILE A 514 3.26 23.08 12.45
N ASN A 515 3.67 23.93 13.39
CA ASN A 515 3.62 25.39 13.22
C ASN A 515 4.77 25.85 12.31
N ILE A 516 4.49 26.74 11.36
CA ILE A 516 5.43 27.32 10.38
C ILE A 516 5.49 28.85 10.45
#